data_AF-A0AAP2Z443-F1
#
_entry.id   AF-A0AAP2Z443-F1
#
_cell.length_a   1.000
_cell.length_b   1.000
_cell.length_c   1.000
_cell.angle_alpha   90.00
_cell.angle_beta   90.00
_cell.angle_gamma   90.00
#
_symmetry.space_group_name_H-M   'P 1'
#
loop_
_entity.id
_entity.type
_entity.pdbx_description
1 polymer ?
#
loop_
_entity_poly.entity_id
_entity_poly.type
_entity_poly.pdbx_seq_one_letter_code
_entity_poly.pdbx_strand_id
1 'polypeptide(L)'
;MSEAGSNNSDPEIERINLRISRSFREVVDETWRERGFNSRSEFIRYALRESVNHPEGAGFWKDLAISEAQFDEGEGRSSDEIKAEYGTNDE
;
A
#
# COMPACT_ATOMS: atom_id res chain seq x y z
N MET A 1 7.21 -28.92 38.16
CA MET A 1 7.99 -28.16 37.16
C MET A 1 7.40 -28.49 35.81
N SER A 2 6.51 -27.64 35.30
CA SER A 2 5.87 -27.86 34.00
C SER A 2 6.74 -27.24 32.93
N GLU A 3 7.40 -28.09 32.15
CA GLU A 3 8.09 -27.70 30.93
C GLU A 3 7.02 -27.45 29.87
N ALA A 4 6.60 -26.19 29.72
CA ALA A 4 5.80 -25.79 28.58
C ALA A 4 6.72 -25.78 27.37
N GLY A 5 6.60 -26.80 26.51
CA GLY A 5 7.27 -26.84 25.22
C GLY A 5 6.81 -25.65 24.38
N SER A 6 7.64 -24.61 24.30
CA SER A 6 7.49 -23.55 23.31
C SER A 6 7.68 -24.19 21.95
N ASN A 7 6.57 -24.39 21.25
CA ASN A 7 6.53 -24.85 19.88
C ASN A 7 7.22 -23.78 19.02
N ASN A 8 8.53 -23.94 18.83
CA ASN A 8 9.43 -22.98 18.20
C ASN A 8 9.27 -23.10 16.67
N SER A 9 8.11 -22.75 16.17
CA SER A 9 7.87 -22.48 14.76
C SER A 9 7.80 -20.97 14.55
N ASP A 10 8.74 -20.23 15.14
CA ASP A 10 8.97 -18.86 14.73
C ASP A 10 9.46 -18.92 13.27
N PRO A 11 8.82 -18.19 12.34
CA PRO A 11 9.25 -18.17 10.95
C PRO A 11 10.75 -17.83 10.87
N GLU A 12 11.46 -18.37 9.88
CA GLU A 12 12.86 -18.04 9.68
C GLU A 12 12.98 -16.54 9.32
N ILE A 13 13.46 -15.73 10.27
CA ILE A 13 13.63 -14.28 10.10
C ILE A 13 15.06 -13.99 9.64
N GLU A 14 15.23 -13.61 8.39
CA GLU A 14 16.49 -13.07 7.88
C GLU A 14 16.58 -11.55 8.13
N ARG A 15 17.76 -11.08 8.53
CA ARG A 15 18.02 -9.64 8.74
C ARG A 15 18.61 -9.01 7.50
N ILE A 16 17.97 -7.96 7.00
CA ILE A 16 18.49 -7.14 5.90
C ILE A 16 19.06 -5.81 6.43
N ASN A 17 20.10 -5.30 5.76
CA ASN A 17 20.66 -3.97 6.03
C ASN A 17 20.31 -3.04 4.87
N LEU A 18 19.56 -1.96 5.15
CA LEU A 18 19.15 -0.96 4.16
C LEU A 18 19.94 0.34 4.31
N ARG A 19 20.41 0.91 3.19
CA ARG A 19 20.99 2.25 3.14
C ARG A 19 19.99 3.20 2.48
N ILE A 20 19.64 4.28 3.18
CA ILE A 20 18.76 5.35 2.68
C ILE A 20 19.41 6.72 2.94
N SER A 21 18.94 7.75 2.23
CA SER A 21 19.38 9.12 2.50
C SER A 21 18.95 9.56 3.91
N ARG A 22 19.70 10.49 4.51
CA ARG A 22 19.38 11.03 5.83
C ARG A 22 18.02 11.74 5.83
N SER A 23 17.75 12.54 4.80
CA SER A 23 16.46 13.24 4.64
C SER A 23 15.29 12.27 4.58
N PHE A 24 15.42 11.18 3.83
CA PHE A 24 14.34 10.18 3.77
C PHE A 24 14.17 9.44 5.09
N ARG A 25 15.26 9.19 5.84
CA ARG A 25 15.18 8.60 7.17
C ARG A 25 14.37 9.46 8.14
N GLU A 26 14.51 10.78 8.09
CA GLU A 26 13.73 11.70 8.94
C GLU A 26 12.23 11.61 8.62
N VAL A 27 11.87 11.60 7.33
CA VAL A 27 10.48 11.39 6.88
C VAL A 27 9.94 10.04 7.34
N VAL A 28 10.74 8.97 7.24
CA VAL A 28 10.36 7.64 7.74
C VAL A 28 10.11 7.70 9.25
N ASP A 29 11.01 8.34 10.02
CA ASP A 29 10.98 8.49 11.48
C ASP A 29 9.75 9.29 11.98
N GLU A 30 9.22 10.21 11.18
CA GLU A 30 7.98 10.93 11.42
C GLU A 30 6.76 10.05 11.07
N THR A 31 6.74 9.50 9.86
CA THR A 31 5.60 8.76 9.31
C THR A 31 5.19 7.55 10.16
N TRP A 32 6.15 6.75 10.66
CA TRP A 32 5.79 5.55 11.44
C TRP A 32 5.09 5.89 12.76
N ARG A 33 5.44 7.04 13.37
CA ARG A 33 4.82 7.50 14.62
C ARG A 33 3.42 8.01 14.38
N GLU A 34 3.25 8.83 13.35
CA GLU A 34 1.95 9.39 12.98
C GLU A 34 0.94 8.27 12.63
N ARG A 35 1.42 7.21 11.98
CA ARG A 35 0.62 6.03 11.65
C ARG A 35 0.47 5.03 12.81
N GLY A 36 1.02 5.33 13.99
CA GLY A 36 0.81 4.53 15.21
C GLY A 36 1.52 3.17 15.24
N PHE A 37 2.57 2.96 14.45
CA PHE A 37 3.34 1.72 14.50
C PHE A 37 4.12 1.61 15.82
N ASN A 38 4.36 0.38 16.30
CA ASN A 38 5.13 0.18 17.54
C ASN A 38 6.63 0.38 17.34
N SER A 39 7.11 0.21 16.10
CA SER A 39 8.51 0.42 15.75
C SER A 39 8.70 0.77 14.29
N ARG A 40 9.83 1.44 14.01
CA ARG A 40 10.30 1.71 12.65
C ARG A 40 10.46 0.45 11.81
N SER A 41 11.04 -0.60 12.39
CA SER A 41 11.27 -1.87 11.70
C SER A 41 9.95 -2.57 11.33
N GLU A 42 8.89 -2.35 12.11
CA GLU A 42 7.55 -2.83 11.76
C GLU A 42 6.95 -2.04 10.60
N PHE A 43 7.04 -0.71 10.62
CA PHE A 43 6.62 0.13 9.51
C PHE A 43 7.36 -0.19 8.20
N ILE A 44 8.68 -0.36 8.26
CA ILE A 44 9.48 -0.72 7.07
C ILE A 44 9.07 -2.10 6.53
N ARG A 45 8.86 -3.09 7.41
CA ARG A 45 8.38 -4.42 6.97
C ARG A 45 6.98 -4.35 6.37
N TYR A 46 6.08 -3.54 6.95
CA TYR A 46 4.76 -3.29 6.40
C TYR A 46 4.84 -2.67 5.00
N ALA A 47 5.60 -1.59 4.83
CA ALA A 47 5.74 -0.91 3.55
C ALA A 47 6.37 -1.81 2.47
N LEU A 48 7.37 -2.61 2.83
CA LEU A 48 7.96 -3.60 1.92
C LEU A 48 6.94 -4.68 1.53
N ARG A 49 6.19 -5.23 2.51
CA ARG A 49 5.14 -6.22 2.24
C ARG A 49 4.06 -5.65 1.33
N GLU A 50 3.62 -4.42 1.58
CA GLU A 50 2.63 -3.71 0.76
C GLU A 50 3.13 -3.54 -0.67
N SER A 51 4.38 -3.10 -0.86
CA SER A 51 4.95 -2.93 -2.20
C SER A 51 5.07 -4.22 -3.01
N VAL A 52 5.19 -5.37 -2.33
CA VAL A 52 5.29 -6.69 -2.98
C VAL A 52 3.90 -7.30 -3.22
N ASN A 53 2.98 -7.17 -2.27
CA ASN A 53 1.65 -7.77 -2.34
C ASN A 53 0.65 -6.93 -3.13
N HIS A 54 0.88 -5.62 -3.21
CA HIS A 54 0.06 -4.67 -3.94
C HIS A 54 0.95 -3.86 -4.89
N PRO A 55 1.59 -4.51 -5.88
CA PRO A 55 2.47 -3.84 -6.84
C PRO A 55 1.70 -2.81 -7.67
N GLU A 56 0.39 -3.01 -7.83
CA GLU A 56 -0.54 -2.04 -8.42
C GLU A 56 -0.62 -0.74 -7.62
N GLY A 57 -0.13 -0.60 -6.38
CA GLY A 57 -0.22 0.67 -5.66
C GLY A 57 0.35 1.85 -6.47
N ALA A 58 1.48 1.64 -7.16
CA ALA A 58 2.02 2.63 -8.10
C ALA A 58 1.22 2.74 -9.41
N GLY A 59 0.64 1.63 -9.88
CA GLY A 59 -0.25 1.57 -11.05
C GLY A 59 -1.56 2.34 -10.82
N PHE A 60 -2.21 2.12 -9.68
CA PHE A 60 -3.44 2.77 -9.24
C PHE A 60 -3.28 4.29 -9.14
N TRP A 61 -2.19 4.80 -8.58
CA TRP A 61 -1.93 6.24 -8.57
C TRP A 61 -1.73 6.81 -9.98
N LYS A 62 -1.08 6.04 -10.87
CA LYS A 62 -0.95 6.41 -12.28
C LYS A 62 -2.31 6.39 -12.99
N ASP A 63 -3.12 5.37 -12.74
CA ASP A 63 -4.45 5.22 -13.34
C ASP A 63 -5.41 6.30 -12.83
N LEU A 64 -5.33 6.66 -11.55
CA LEU A 64 -6.07 7.78 -10.98
C LEU A 64 -5.65 9.12 -11.60
N ALA A 65 -4.34 9.37 -11.74
CA ALA A 65 -3.84 10.59 -12.39
C ALA A 65 -4.22 10.67 -13.88
N ILE A 66 -4.21 9.53 -14.59
CA ILE A 66 -4.69 9.45 -15.98
C ILE A 66 -6.19 9.74 -16.02
N SER A 67 -6.98 9.14 -15.12
CA SER A 67 -8.42 9.37 -15.06
C SER A 67 -8.76 10.84 -14.78
N GLU A 68 -8.03 11.51 -13.88
CA GLU A 68 -8.22 12.94 -13.60
C GLU A 68 -7.93 13.80 -14.83
N ALA A 69 -6.81 13.54 -15.54
CA ALA A 69 -6.49 14.22 -16.79
C ALA A 69 -7.55 14.00 -17.88
N GLN A 70 -8.07 12.78 -18.01
CA GLN A 70 -9.15 12.47 -18.96
C GLN A 70 -10.45 13.21 -18.63
N PHE A 71 -10.76 13.42 -17.35
CA PHE A 71 -11.89 14.26 -16.95
C PHE A 71 -11.67 15.73 -17.30
N ASP A 72 -10.47 16.27 -17.07
CA ASP A 72 -10.12 17.66 -17.41
C ASP A 72 -10.14 17.92 -18.93
N GLU A 73 -9.76 16.93 -19.74
CA GLU A 73 -9.78 17.00 -21.21
C GLU A 73 -11.18 16.75 -21.80
N GLY A 74 -12.18 16.45 -20.97
CA GLY A 74 -13.55 16.17 -21.40
C GLY A 74 -13.73 14.80 -22.06
N GLU A 75 -12.74 13.91 -21.93
CA GLU A 75 -12.79 12.51 -22.39
C GLU A 75 -13.47 11.58 -21.37
N GLY A 76 -13.79 12.08 -20.17
CA GLY A 76 -14.56 11.36 -19.16
C GLY A 76 -15.99 11.07 -19.64
N ARG A 77 -16.45 9.84 -19.49
CA ARG A 77 -17.83 9.46 -19.81
C ARG A 77 -18.77 9.67 -18.63
N SER A 78 -19.96 10.18 -18.91
CA SER A 78 -20.99 10.37 -17.88
C SER A 78 -21.54 9.02 -17.40
N SER A 79 -21.93 8.96 -16.12
CA SER A 79 -22.60 7.78 -15.57
C SER A 79 -23.88 7.43 -16.34
N ASP A 80 -24.61 8.44 -16.83
CA ASP A 80 -25.83 8.22 -17.61
C ASP A 80 -25.55 7.65 -19.00
N GLU A 81 -24.42 8.04 -19.61
CA GLU A 81 -23.95 7.52 -20.90
C GLU A 81 -23.54 6.05 -20.78
N ILE A 82 -22.76 5.71 -19.74
CA ILE A 82 -22.34 4.33 -19.47
C ILE A 82 -23.54 3.44 -19.14
N LYS A 83 -24.50 3.91 -18.34
CA LYS A 83 -25.71 3.15 -18.01
C LYS A 83 -26.59 2.89 -19.24
N ALA A 84 -26.67 3.85 -20.16
CA ALA A 84 -27.39 3.68 -21.42
C ALA A 84 -26.70 2.69 -22.37
N GLU A 85 -25.36 2.68 -22.41
CA GLU A 85 -24.57 1.81 -23.28
C GLU A 85 -24.49 0.36 -22.76
N TYR A 86 -24.29 0.17 -21.46
CA TYR A 86 -24.04 -1.15 -20.85
C TYR A 86 -25.24 -1.74 -20.09
N GLY A 87 -26.37 -1.03 -20.03
CA GLY A 87 -27.62 -1.59 -19.52
C GLY A 87 -27.59 -2.03 -18.06
N THR A 88 -26.83 -1.35 -17.20
CA THR A 88 -26.87 -1.53 -15.73
C THR A 88 -28.11 -0.87 -15.12
N ASN A 89 -29.28 -1.19 -15.66
CA ASN A 89 -30.55 -0.98 -14.97
C ASN A 89 -30.78 -2.19 -14.07
N ASP A 90 -30.59 -1.96 -12.77
CA ASP A 90 -31.34 -2.53 -11.64
C ASP A 90 -31.75 -4.03 -11.73
N GLU A 91 -31.05 -4.86 -10.95
CA GLU A 91 -31.71 -5.80 -10.03
C GLU A 91 -31.06 -5.69 -8.64
#